data_AF-A0A933CWF8-F1
#
_entry.id   AF-A0A933CWF8-F1
#
_cell.length_a   1.000
_cell.length_b   1.000
_cell.length_c   1.000
_cell.angle_alpha   90.00
_cell.angle_beta   90.00
_cell.angle_gamma   90.00
#
_symmetry.space_group_name_H-M   'P 1'
#
loop_
_entity.id
_entity.type
_entity.pdbx_description
1 polymer ?
#
loop_
_entity_poly.entity_id
_entity_poly.type
_entity_poly.pdbx_seq_one_letter_code
_entity_poly.pdbx_strand_id
1 'polypeptide(L)'
;MMQTCKNFEQDLVLYYYGECEGEDRNKVAAHLIVCRSCRRFLQELSAMLQVAAKTDEPSAAFWESYSREMRYKLADLEDERSWLGAFFAWFPVWRPAWAAVVAFLLVVSFAGAVWHSKEHPANQKLAEIAVIEQNMEFFRTMDLLSAVDFLEALDGKG
;
A
#
# COMPACT_ATOMS: atom_id res chain seq x y z
N MET A 1 -37.36 -2.28 7.53
CA MET A 1 -36.16 -1.85 8.29
C MET A 1 -35.43 -3.09 8.78
N MET A 2 -34.21 -3.32 8.32
CA MET A 2 -33.32 -4.36 8.88
C MET A 2 -33.02 -3.99 10.33
N GLN A 3 -33.48 -4.82 11.26
CA GLN A 3 -33.22 -4.64 12.68
C GLN A 3 -32.07 -5.55 13.07
N THR A 4 -30.85 -5.06 12.90
CA THR A 4 -29.64 -5.71 13.42
C THR A 4 -29.49 -5.31 14.89
N CYS A 5 -28.99 -6.22 15.73
CA CYS A 5 -28.67 -5.87 17.10
C CYS A 5 -27.50 -4.87 17.10
N LYS A 6 -27.72 -3.66 17.64
CA LYS A 6 -26.74 -2.56 17.63
C LYS A 6 -25.36 -2.95 18.17
N ASN A 7 -25.32 -3.87 19.15
CA ASN A 7 -24.07 -4.33 19.77
C ASN A 7 -23.28 -5.33 18.92
N PHE A 8 -23.85 -5.86 17.83
CA PHE A 8 -23.20 -6.88 16.99
C PHE A 8 -23.05 -6.40 15.53
N GLU A 9 -23.48 -5.20 15.19
CA GLU A 9 -23.51 -4.73 13.79
C GLU A 9 -22.10 -4.70 13.16
N GLN A 10 -21.12 -4.11 13.84
CA GLN A 10 -19.72 -4.11 13.39
C GLN A 10 -19.13 -5.52 13.37
N ASP A 11 -19.34 -6.29 14.44
CA ASP A 11 -18.77 -7.63 14.56
C ASP A 11 -19.33 -8.60 13.51
N LEU A 12 -20.58 -8.41 13.06
CA LEU A 12 -21.17 -9.19 11.96
C LEU A 12 -20.46 -8.94 10.63
N VAL A 13 -20.09 -7.69 10.34
CA VAL A 13 -19.34 -7.35 9.12
C VAL A 13 -17.93 -7.95 9.17
N LEU A 14 -17.23 -7.79 10.30
CA LEU A 14 -15.91 -8.39 10.51
C LEU A 14 -15.97 -9.92 10.44
N TYR A 15 -17.03 -10.52 11.00
CA TYR A 15 -17.27 -11.95 10.93
C TYR A 15 -17.46 -12.44 9.49
N TYR A 16 -18.15 -11.67 8.64
CA TYR A 16 -18.35 -12.00 7.22
C TYR A 16 -17.03 -12.03 6.44
N TYR A 17 -16.17 -11.03 6.64
CA TYR A 17 -14.85 -10.96 5.97
C TYR A 17 -13.78 -11.88 6.59
N GLY A 18 -14.11 -12.56 7.69
CA GLY A 18 -13.17 -13.43 8.41
C GLY A 18 -12.15 -12.68 9.27
N GLU A 19 -12.38 -11.39 9.52
CA GLU A 19 -11.53 -10.49 10.31
C GLU A 19 -11.89 -10.50 11.81
N CYS A 20 -12.91 -11.27 12.19
CA CYS A 20 -13.27 -11.46 13.59
C CYS A 20 -12.44 -12.61 14.18
N GLU A 21 -11.60 -12.33 15.18
CA GLU A 21 -10.66 -13.28 15.77
C GLU A 21 -11.07 -13.72 17.20
N GLY A 22 -10.57 -14.89 17.60
CA GLY A 22 -10.62 -15.36 18.99
C GLY A 22 -11.99 -15.36 19.65
N GLU A 23 -12.09 -14.66 20.77
CA GLU A 23 -13.29 -14.62 21.62
C GLU A 23 -14.48 -13.95 20.93
N ASP A 24 -14.22 -12.92 20.13
CA ASP A 24 -15.28 -12.15 19.48
C ASP A 24 -15.95 -12.95 18.37
N ARG A 25 -15.17 -13.76 17.65
CA ARG A 25 -15.74 -14.72 16.69
C ARG A 25 -16.70 -15.70 17.35
N ASN A 26 -16.34 -16.19 18.54
CA ASN A 26 -17.19 -17.12 19.30
C ASN A 26 -18.45 -16.44 19.82
N LYS A 27 -18.37 -15.19 20.29
CA LYS A 27 -19.53 -14.39 20.71
C LYS A 27 -20.51 -14.18 19.56
N VAL A 28 -20.01 -13.80 18.38
CA VAL A 28 -20.84 -13.60 17.17
C VAL A 28 -21.46 -14.93 16.74
N ALA A 29 -20.69 -16.01 16.69
CA ALA A 29 -21.20 -17.34 16.33
C ALA A 29 -22.31 -17.81 17.30
N ALA A 30 -22.14 -17.61 18.60
CA ALA A 30 -23.14 -17.90 19.61
C ALA A 30 -24.41 -17.03 19.42
N HIS A 31 -24.24 -15.74 19.15
CA HIS A 31 -25.35 -14.83 18.89
C HIS A 31 -26.14 -15.24 17.64
N LEU A 32 -25.46 -15.68 16.57
CA LEU A 32 -26.09 -16.12 15.32
C LEU A 32 -26.96 -17.37 15.49
N ILE A 33 -26.67 -18.24 16.44
CA ILE A 33 -27.54 -19.40 16.74
C ILE A 33 -28.92 -18.93 17.21
N VAL A 34 -28.95 -17.93 18.09
CA VAL A 34 -30.16 -17.47 18.77
C VAL A 34 -30.91 -16.40 17.97
N CYS A 35 -30.18 -15.48 17.32
CA CYS A 35 -30.75 -14.32 16.68
C CYS A 35 -31.09 -14.57 15.21
N ARG A 36 -32.39 -14.59 14.87
CA ARG A 36 -32.84 -14.73 13.48
C ARG A 36 -32.58 -13.47 12.64
N SER A 37 -32.68 -12.28 13.21
CA SER A 37 -32.50 -11.03 12.44
C SER A 37 -31.05 -10.84 11.99
N CYS A 38 -30.08 -11.08 12.86
CA CYS A 38 -28.65 -11.01 12.52
C CYS A 38 -28.23 -12.08 11.50
N ARG A 39 -28.83 -13.28 11.56
CA ARG A 39 -28.66 -14.29 10.49
C ARG A 39 -29.18 -13.81 9.14
N ARG A 40 -30.37 -13.20 9.13
CA ARG A 40 -30.96 -12.68 7.90
C ARG A 40 -30.12 -11.55 7.31
N PHE A 41 -29.60 -10.66 8.16
CA PHE A 41 -28.68 -9.61 7.75
C PHE A 41 -27.44 -10.16 7.04
N LEU A 42 -26.78 -11.18 7.61
CA LEU A 42 -25.61 -11.81 6.97
C LEU A 42 -25.97 -12.48 5.63
N GLN A 43 -27.13 -13.12 5.54
CA GLN A 43 -27.59 -13.73 4.29
C GLN A 43 -27.81 -12.67 3.21
N GLU A 44 -28.46 -11.55 3.55
CA GLU A 44 -28.70 -10.43 2.64
C GLU A 44 -27.39 -9.77 2.21
N LEU A 45 -26.46 -9.53 3.14
CA LEU A 45 -25.11 -9.02 2.85
C LEU A 45 -24.37 -9.94 1.88
N SER A 46 -24.38 -11.26 2.14
CA SER A 46 -23.71 -12.24 1.28
C SER A 46 -24.30 -12.27 -0.13
N ALA A 47 -25.63 -12.17 -0.25
CA ALA A 47 -26.31 -12.20 -1.55
C ALA A 47 -25.96 -10.96 -2.38
N MET A 48 -25.93 -9.78 -1.75
CA MET A 48 -25.56 -8.52 -2.41
C MET A 48 -24.12 -8.54 -2.92
N LEU A 49 -23.17 -8.98 -2.08
CA LEU A 49 -21.75 -9.01 -2.45
C LEU A 49 -21.44 -10.05 -3.52
N GLN A 50 -22.14 -11.19 -3.54
CA GLN A 50 -21.99 -12.18 -4.62
C GLN A 50 -22.45 -11.66 -5.98
N VAL A 51 -23.43 -10.74 -6.02
CA VAL A 51 -23.84 -10.09 -7.27
C VAL A 51 -22.73 -9.18 -7.78
N ALA A 52 -22.07 -8.42 -6.90
CA ALA A 52 -20.92 -7.59 -7.27
C ALA A 52 -19.75 -8.45 -7.77
N ALA A 53 -19.38 -9.50 -7.02
CA ALA A 53 -18.23 -10.34 -7.35
C ALA A 53 -18.33 -11.06 -8.70
N LYS A 54 -19.54 -11.42 -9.16
CA LYS A 54 -19.71 -12.12 -10.45
C LYS A 54 -19.45 -11.26 -11.68
N THR A 55 -19.40 -9.94 -11.53
CA THR A 55 -19.37 -9.02 -12.68
C THR A 55 -17.94 -8.66 -13.10
N ASP A 56 -16.94 -8.96 -12.27
CA ASP A 56 -15.58 -8.44 -12.42
C ASP A 56 -14.58 -9.40 -13.08
N GLU A 57 -14.98 -10.60 -13.54
CA GLU A 57 -14.02 -11.53 -14.17
C GLU A 57 -13.59 -10.99 -15.55
N PRO A 58 -12.30 -10.61 -15.73
CA PRO A 58 -11.84 -10.07 -17.00
C PRO A 58 -11.82 -11.14 -18.08
N SER A 59 -12.01 -10.74 -19.34
CA SER A 59 -11.93 -11.67 -20.47
C SER A 59 -10.53 -12.27 -20.63
N ALA A 60 -10.43 -13.47 -21.24
CA ALA A 60 -9.14 -14.11 -21.52
C ALA A 60 -8.18 -13.21 -22.34
N ALA A 61 -8.72 -12.42 -23.27
CA ALA A 61 -7.94 -11.47 -24.07
C ALA A 61 -7.30 -10.35 -23.22
N PHE A 62 -7.97 -9.91 -22.15
CA PHE A 62 -7.41 -8.95 -21.20
C PHE A 62 -6.23 -9.56 -20.43
N TRP A 63 -6.33 -10.83 -20.01
CA TRP A 63 -5.22 -11.51 -19.33
C TRP A 63 -4.01 -11.73 -20.24
N GLU A 64 -4.24 -12.02 -21.52
CA GLU A 64 -3.15 -12.13 -22.49
C GLU A 64 -2.45 -10.79 -22.73
N SER A 65 -3.18 -9.68 -22.83
CA SER A 65 -2.58 -8.35 -22.98
C SER A 65 -1.84 -7.92 -21.71
N TYR A 66 -2.46 -8.11 -20.55
CA TYR A 66 -1.85 -7.80 -19.24
C TYR A 66 -0.56 -8.60 -19.01
N SER A 67 -0.59 -9.91 -19.22
CA SER A 67 0.59 -10.76 -19.01
C SER A 67 1.73 -10.44 -19.97
N ARG A 68 1.42 -10.00 -21.20
CA ARG A 68 2.41 -9.53 -22.18
C ARG A 68 3.07 -8.23 -21.73
N GLU A 69 2.26 -7.27 -21.30
CA GLU A 69 2.73 -5.99 -20.78
C GLU A 69 3.61 -6.19 -19.53
N MET A 70 3.20 -7.05 -18.61
CA MET A 70 4.00 -7.40 -17.43
C MET A 70 5.32 -8.05 -17.83
N ARG A 71 5.33 -8.99 -18.77
CA ARG A 71 6.57 -9.61 -19.26
C ARG A 71 7.50 -8.60 -19.92
N TYR A 72 6.96 -7.62 -20.65
CA TYR A 72 7.76 -6.55 -21.24
C TYR A 72 8.42 -5.69 -20.16
N LYS A 73 7.66 -5.25 -19.15
CA LYS A 73 8.21 -4.46 -18.02
C LYS A 73 9.26 -5.21 -17.21
N LEU A 74 9.08 -6.53 -17.02
CA LEU A 74 10.07 -7.34 -16.33
C LEU A 74 11.34 -7.54 -17.17
N ALA A 75 11.20 -7.74 -18.49
CA ALA A 75 12.33 -7.90 -19.39
C ALA A 75 13.20 -6.62 -19.45
N ASP A 76 12.58 -5.44 -19.41
CA ASP A 76 13.27 -4.14 -19.39
C ASP A 76 14.16 -4.00 -18.13
N LEU A 77 13.62 -4.36 -16.96
CA LEU A 77 14.37 -4.37 -15.70
C LEU A 77 15.49 -5.42 -15.67
N GLU A 78 15.27 -6.57 -16.31
CA GLU A 78 16.27 -7.63 -16.40
C GLU A 78 17.42 -7.25 -17.35
N ASP A 79 17.14 -6.53 -18.44
CA ASP A 79 18.14 -5.99 -19.36
C ASP A 79 19.00 -4.91 -18.68
N GLU A 80 18.39 -4.01 -17.90
CA GLU A 80 19.11 -3.06 -17.05
C GLU A 80 19.93 -3.72 -15.93
N ARG A 81 19.59 -4.94 -15.50
CA ARG A 81 20.45 -5.68 -14.57
C ARG A 81 21.56 -6.42 -15.29
N SER A 82 21.26 -6.93 -16.47
CA SER A 82 22.19 -7.67 -17.33
C SER A 82 23.31 -6.76 -17.85
N TRP A 83 23.00 -5.54 -18.30
CA TRP A 83 24.04 -4.59 -18.74
C TRP A 83 24.93 -4.13 -17.57
N LEU A 84 24.39 -3.96 -16.36
CA LEU A 84 25.18 -3.66 -15.16
C LEU A 84 26.07 -4.85 -14.82
N GLY A 85 25.53 -6.07 -14.85
CA GLY A 85 26.29 -7.29 -14.65
C GLY A 85 27.42 -7.45 -15.66
N ALA A 86 27.18 -7.17 -16.94
CA ALA A 86 28.17 -7.20 -18.00
C ALA A 86 29.23 -6.09 -17.86
N PHE A 87 28.81 -4.89 -17.46
CA PHE A 87 29.70 -3.76 -17.17
C PHE A 87 30.63 -4.06 -15.98
N PHE A 88 30.08 -4.60 -14.89
CA PHE A 88 30.87 -5.02 -13.73
C PHE A 88 31.72 -6.27 -14.01
N ALA A 89 31.31 -7.16 -14.92
CA ALA A 89 32.09 -8.31 -15.36
C ALA A 89 33.25 -7.92 -16.31
N TRP A 90 33.09 -6.85 -17.10
CA TRP A 90 34.15 -6.28 -17.93
C TRP A 90 35.17 -5.49 -17.11
N PHE A 91 34.80 -5.00 -15.91
CA PHE A 91 35.77 -4.56 -14.92
C PHE A 91 36.51 -5.79 -14.40
N PRO A 92 37.77 -6.04 -14.82
CA PRO A 92 38.53 -7.15 -14.28
C PRO A 92 38.62 -6.94 -12.77
N VAL A 93 38.30 -7.96 -11.97
CA VAL A 93 38.39 -8.01 -10.51
C VAL A 93 39.73 -7.40 -10.06
N TRP A 94 39.73 -6.08 -9.90
CA TRP A 94 40.94 -5.30 -9.73
C TRP A 94 41.22 -5.38 -8.24
N ARG A 95 42.01 -6.40 -7.88
CA ARG A 95 42.86 -6.59 -6.69
C ARG A 95 42.34 -6.01 -5.35
N PRO A 96 42.49 -6.71 -4.20
CA PRO A 96 42.05 -6.23 -2.88
C PRO A 96 42.65 -4.87 -2.41
N ALA A 97 43.52 -4.24 -3.20
CA ALA A 97 44.05 -2.89 -2.98
C ALA A 97 42.97 -1.79 -3.03
N TRP A 98 41.95 -1.89 -3.89
CA TRP A 98 40.89 -0.85 -3.95
C TRP A 98 39.89 -0.95 -2.79
N ALA A 99 39.69 -2.16 -2.25
CA ALA A 99 38.89 -2.35 -1.05
C ALA A 99 39.48 -1.58 0.15
N ALA A 100 40.81 -1.55 0.28
CA ALA A 100 41.48 -0.76 1.30
C ALA A 100 41.31 0.75 1.08
N VAL A 101 41.36 1.23 -0.16
CA VAL A 101 41.15 2.65 -0.49
C VAL A 101 39.71 3.07 -0.24
N VAL A 102 38.72 2.27 -0.65
CA VAL A 102 37.30 2.55 -0.39
C VAL A 102 37.00 2.48 1.11
N ALA A 103 37.51 1.47 1.82
CA ALA A 103 37.37 1.40 3.28
C ALA A 103 38.01 2.60 3.98
N PHE A 104 39.19 3.04 3.52
CA PHE A 104 39.85 4.23 4.07
C PHE A 104 39.04 5.50 3.79
N LEU A 105 38.51 5.68 2.58
CA LEU A 105 37.64 6.81 2.25
C LEU A 105 36.34 6.79 3.05
N LEU A 106 35.72 5.62 3.27
CA LEU A 106 34.54 5.49 4.11
C LEU A 106 34.85 5.83 5.58
N VAL A 107 36.00 5.38 6.11
CA VAL A 107 36.43 5.72 7.48
C VAL A 107 36.74 7.21 7.61
N VAL A 108 37.43 7.82 6.65
CA VAL A 108 37.74 9.26 6.64
C VAL A 108 36.46 10.09 6.49
N SER A 109 35.54 9.68 5.61
CA SER A 109 34.26 10.36 5.41
C SER A 109 33.35 10.21 6.63
N PHE A 110 33.31 9.03 7.26
CA PHE A 110 32.54 8.81 8.49
C PHE A 110 33.14 9.57 9.69
N ALA A 111 34.47 9.58 9.84
CA ALA A 111 35.14 10.38 10.86
C ALA A 111 34.91 11.89 10.63
N GLY A 112 35.02 12.35 9.38
CA GLY A 112 34.71 13.73 9.00
C GLY A 112 33.25 14.10 9.23
N ALA A 113 32.30 13.22 8.91
CA ALA A 113 30.88 13.42 9.12
C ALA A 113 30.52 13.45 10.63
N VAL A 114 31.11 12.58 11.44
CA VAL A 114 30.91 12.60 12.91
C VAL A 114 31.47 13.89 13.53
N TRP A 115 32.57 14.41 13.00
CA TRP A 115 33.16 15.67 13.47
C TRP A 115 32.37 16.89 12.97
N HIS A 116 31.92 16.88 11.71
CA HIS A 116 31.13 17.95 11.11
C HIS A 116 29.70 18.02 11.66
N SER A 117 29.11 16.87 12.04
CA SER A 117 27.80 16.80 12.69
C SER A 117 27.83 17.40 14.11
N LYS A 118 29.00 17.44 14.75
CA LYS A 118 29.19 18.13 16.04
C LYS A 118 29.20 19.66 15.91
N GLU A 119 29.39 20.19 14.70
CA GLU A 119 29.53 21.63 14.43
C GLU A 119 28.30 22.27 13.76
N HIS A 120 27.34 21.49 13.23
CA HIS A 120 26.17 22.03 12.51
C HIS A 120 24.83 21.36 12.89
N PRO A 121 24.15 21.79 13.97
CA PRO A 121 22.80 21.30 14.31
C PRO A 121 21.67 21.94 13.46
N ALA A 122 22.00 22.70 12.41
CA ALA A 122 21.02 23.53 11.67
C ALA A 122 20.43 22.87 10.39
N ASN A 123 21.06 21.82 9.85
CA ASN A 123 20.63 21.18 8.60
C ASN A 123 19.61 20.05 8.79
N GLN A 124 19.53 19.43 9.98
CA GLN A 124 18.57 18.37 10.27
C GLN A 124 17.12 18.88 10.30
N LYS A 125 16.88 20.13 10.76
CA LYS A 125 15.54 20.75 10.73
C LYS A 125 15.09 21.15 9.32
N LEU A 126 16.01 21.49 8.42
CA LEU A 126 15.68 21.88 7.05
C LEU A 126 15.32 20.65 6.18
N ALA A 127 15.95 19.50 6.43
CA ALA A 127 15.60 18.25 5.77
C ALA A 127 14.22 17.72 6.21
N GLU A 128 13.86 17.89 7.49
CA GLU A 128 12.54 17.50 8.01
C GLU A 128 11.43 18.39 7.43
N ILE A 129 11.64 19.71 7.30
CA ILE A 129 10.69 20.63 6.67
C ILE A 129 10.50 20.32 5.17
N ALA A 130 11.58 19.97 4.45
CA ALA A 130 11.50 19.63 3.03
C ALA A 130 10.72 18.32 2.76
N VAL A 131 10.84 17.32 3.64
CA VAL A 131 10.09 16.07 3.54
C VAL A 131 8.60 16.28 3.84
N ILE A 132 8.27 17.19 4.76
CA ILE A 132 6.87 17.55 5.07
C ILE A 132 6.20 18.24 3.88
N GLU A 133 6.93 19.08 3.14
CA GLU A 133 6.39 19.76 1.94
C GLU A 133 6.04 18.77 0.82
N GLN A 134 6.82 17.71 0.62
CA GLN A 134 6.55 16.68 -0.40
C GLN A 134 5.30 15.85 -0.09
N ASN A 135 4.99 15.62 1.19
CA ASN A 135 3.80 14.84 1.59
C ASN A 135 2.49 15.65 1.54
N MET A 136 2.54 16.98 1.41
CA MET A 136 1.32 17.81 1.32
C MET A 136 0.55 17.60 0.01
N GLU A 137 1.21 17.19 -1.07
CA GLU A 137 0.54 16.94 -2.37
C GLU A 137 -0.33 15.67 -2.37
N PHE A 138 0.04 14.67 -1.56
CA PHE A 138 -0.72 13.44 -1.38
C PHE A 138 -2.02 13.69 -0.58
N PHE A 139 -1.97 14.48 0.49
CA PHE A 139 -3.18 14.84 1.24
C PHE A 139 -4.13 15.73 0.43
N ARG A 140 -3.58 16.63 -0.42
CA ARG A 140 -4.39 17.50 -1.28
C ARG A 140 -5.19 16.73 -2.32
N THR A 141 -4.66 15.63 -2.84
CA THR A 141 -5.38 14.78 -3.81
C THR A 141 -6.54 14.03 -3.15
N MET A 142 -6.43 13.69 -1.86
CA MET A 142 -7.51 13.04 -1.11
C MET A 142 -8.62 14.04 -0.71
N ASP A 143 -8.28 15.28 -0.37
CA ASP A 143 -9.26 16.36 -0.12
C ASP A 143 -9.97 16.81 -1.41
N LEU A 144 -9.31 16.73 -2.57
CA LEU A 144 -9.90 17.13 -3.85
C LEU A 144 -11.04 16.19 -4.27
N LEU A 145 -10.97 14.90 -3.91
CA LEU A 145 -12.07 13.95 -4.12
C LEU A 145 -13.30 14.30 -3.27
N SER A 146 -13.11 14.83 -2.07
CA SER A 146 -14.23 15.30 -1.22
C SER A 146 -14.87 16.60 -1.75
N ALA A 147 -14.10 17.41 -2.47
CA ALA A 147 -14.60 18.66 -3.07
C ALA A 147 -15.44 18.42 -4.33
N VAL A 148 -15.23 17.29 -5.04
CA VAL A 148 -16.03 16.91 -6.22
C VAL A 148 -17.48 16.60 -5.82
N ASP A 149 -17.69 15.91 -4.70
CA ASP A 149 -19.04 15.66 -4.14
C ASP A 149 -19.78 16.96 -3.81
N PHE A 150 -19.07 18.02 -3.42
CA PHE A 150 -19.66 19.33 -3.13
C PHE A 150 -20.03 20.12 -4.40
N LEU A 151 -19.26 19.96 -5.47
CA LEU A 151 -19.56 20.59 -6.77
C LEU A 151 -20.75 19.90 -7.46
N GLU A 152 -20.87 18.58 -7.34
CA GLU A 152 -22.00 17.81 -7.88
C GLU A 152 -23.32 18.16 -7.15
N ALA A 153 -23.25 18.47 -5.85
CA ALA A 153 -24.40 18.94 -5.07
C ALA A 153 -24.90 20.35 -5.47
N LEU A 154 -24.06 21.18 -6.10
CA LEU A 154 -24.42 22.51 -6.57
C LEU A 154 -24.95 22.49 -8.01
N ASP A 155 -24.48 21.56 -8.85
CA ASP A 155 -24.98 21.39 -10.22
C ASP A 155 -26.38 20.76 -10.28
N GLY A 156 -26.78 20.03 -9.23
CA GLY A 156 -28.14 19.49 -9.05
C GLY A 156 -29.22 20.52 -8.70
N LYS A 157 -28.90 21.81 -8.65
CA LYS A 157 -29.85 22.93 -8.43
C LYS A 157 -29.78 23.93 -9.59
N GLY A 158 -30.13 23.45 -10.79
CA GLY A 158 -30.46 24.26 -11.97
C GLY A 158 -31.77 23.82 -12.56
#